data_AF-X5PZM2-F1
#
_entry.id   AF-X5PZM2-F1
#
_cell.length_a   1.000
_cell.length_b   1.000
_cell.length_c   1.000
_cell.angle_alpha   90.00
_cell.angle_beta   90.00
_cell.angle_gamma   90.00
#
_symmetry.space_group_name_H-M   'P 1'
#
loop_
_entity.id
_entity.type
_entity.pdbx_description
1 polymer ?
#
loop_
_entity_poly.entity_id
_entity_poly.type
_entity_poly.pdbx_seq_one_letter_code
_entity_poly.pdbx_strand_id
1 'polypeptide(L)' 'MNATSLQKVQNGDIDPSFVITHPAGLEAGPELYKTFRDKEDGCIKVVMRPHG' A
#
# COMPACT_ATOMS: atom_id res chain seq x y z
N MET A 1 -26.41 1.70 -12.16
CA MET A 1 -25.30 0.82 -11.73
C MET A 1 -24.29 1.68 -11.01
N ASN A 2 -23.79 1.25 -9.84
CA ASN A 2 -22.76 2.00 -9.11
C ASN A 2 -21.39 1.75 -9.76
N ALA A 3 -20.54 2.77 -9.81
CA ALA A 3 -19.18 2.65 -10.32
C ALA A 3 -18.32 1.71 -9.45
N THR A 4 -17.53 0.85 -10.09
CA THR A 4 -16.59 -0.05 -9.42
C THR A 4 -15.39 0.72 -8.83
N SER A 5 -14.65 0.10 -7.92
CA SER A 5 -13.43 0.71 -7.36
C SER A 5 -12.40 1.06 -8.44
N LEU A 6 -12.23 0.20 -9.44
CA LEU A 6 -11.31 0.47 -10.55
C LEU A 6 -11.77 1.67 -11.38
N GLN A 7 -13.06 1.75 -11.71
CA GLN A 7 -13.61 2.88 -12.46
C GLN A 7 -13.40 4.21 -11.73
N LYS A 8 -13.61 4.25 -10.42
CA LYS A 8 -13.37 5.45 -9.60
C LYS A 8 -11.90 5.89 -9.64
N VAL A 9 -10.96 4.95 -9.61
CA VAL A 9 -9.52 5.26 -9.75
C VAL A 9 -9.21 5.78 -11.16
N GLN A 10 -9.70 5.10 -12.20
CA GLN A 10 -9.45 5.48 -13.59
C GLN A 10 -10.04 6.85 -13.95
N ASN A 11 -11.18 7.20 -13.35
CA ASN A 11 -11.83 8.49 -13.53
C ASN A 11 -11.21 9.61 -12.67
N GLY A 12 -10.29 9.28 -11.76
CA GLY A 12 -9.68 10.24 -10.84
C GLY A 12 -10.57 10.64 -9.65
N ASP A 13 -11.69 9.96 -9.43
CA ASP A 13 -12.60 10.21 -8.30
C ASP A 13 -11.94 9.88 -6.95
N ILE A 14 -10.99 8.95 -6.95
CA ILE A 14 -10.17 8.59 -5.80
C ILE A 14 -8.72 8.34 -6.24
N ASP A 15 -7.76 8.81 -5.43
CA ASP A 15 -6.36 8.40 -5.52
C ASP A 15 -6.00 7.57 -4.28
N PRO A 16 -5.80 6.25 -4.38
CA PRO A 16 -5.42 5.42 -3.25
C PRO A 16 -3.90 5.44 -2.97
N SER A 17 -3.09 6.17 -3.74
CA SER A 17 -1.62 6.15 -3.58
C SER A 17 -1.16 6.61 -2.20
N PHE A 18 -1.89 7.55 -1.58
CA PHE A 18 -1.54 8.12 -0.27
C PHE A 18 -1.53 7.09 0.88
N VAL A 19 -2.25 5.96 0.75
CA VAL A 19 -2.27 4.96 1.83
C VAL A 19 -0.96 4.17 1.91
N ILE A 20 -0.13 4.20 0.85
CA ILE A 20 1.14 3.46 0.77
C ILE A 20 2.21 4.24 1.54
N THR A 21 2.49 3.80 2.76
CA THR A 21 3.51 4.42 3.63
C THR A 21 4.87 3.75 3.50
N HIS A 22 4.92 2.45 3.18
CA HIS A 22 6.14 1.65 3.18
C HIS A 22 6.31 0.86 1.87
N PRO A 23 6.81 1.48 0.78
CA PRO A 23 7.24 0.76 -0.41
C PRO A 23 8.61 0.12 -0.18
N ALA A 24 8.78 -1.17 -0.49
CA ALA A 24 10.05 -1.86 -0.27
C ALA A 24 10.28 -3.06 -1.22
N GLY A 25 11.52 -3.54 -1.29
CA GLY A 25 11.88 -4.82 -1.92
C GLY A 25 11.44 -6.03 -1.09
N LEU A 26 11.51 -7.24 -1.67
CA LEU A 26 11.07 -8.48 -1.01
C LEU A 26 11.90 -8.83 0.23
N GLU A 27 13.20 -8.51 0.22
CA GLU A 27 14.12 -8.82 1.32
C GLU A 27 13.74 -8.11 2.63
N ALA A 28 13.09 -6.94 2.56
CA ALA A 28 12.61 -6.20 3.73
C ALA A 28 11.31 -6.79 4.33
N GLY A 29 10.74 -7.81 3.69
CA GLY A 29 9.45 -8.39 4.06
C GLY A 29 9.35 -8.79 5.54
N PRO A 30 10.29 -9.59 6.10
CA PRO A 30 10.23 -10.02 7.49
C PRO A 30 10.14 -8.86 8.49
N GLU A 31 10.91 -7.79 8.27
CA GLU A 31 10.89 -6.60 9.12
C GLU A 31 9.57 -5.84 8.97
N LEU A 32 9.12 -5.59 7.74
CA LEU A 32 7.90 -4.81 7.49
C LEU A 32 6.63 -5.54 7.92
N TYR A 33 6.62 -6.88 7.96
CA TYR A 33 5.55 -7.64 8.60
C TYR A 33 5.43 -7.34 10.09
N LYS A 34 6.58 -7.20 10.79
CA LYS A 34 6.62 -6.81 12.19
C LYS A 34 6.10 -5.38 12.36
N THR A 35 6.63 -4.42 11.61
CA THR A 35 6.21 -3.01 11.66
C THR A 35 4.71 -2.85 11.40
N PHE A 36 4.17 -3.55 10.39
CA PHE A 36 2.74 -3.52 10.07
C PHE A 36 1.87 -4.11 11.18
N ARG A 37 2.27 -5.27 11.75
CA ARG A 37 1.54 -5.92 12.84
C ARG A 37 1.54 -5.06 14.10
N ASP A 38 2.69 -4.49 14.43
CA ASP A 38 2.91 -3.74 15.67
C ASP A 38 2.42 -2.27 15.53
N LYS A 39 2.04 -1.84 14.32
CA LYS A 39 1.54 -0.49 13.96
C LYS A 39 2.53 0.62 14.32
N GLU A 40 3.80 0.35 14.09
CA GLU A 40 4.89 1.28 14.35
C GLU A 40 5.17 2.16 13.11
N ASP A 41 5.92 3.25 13.33
CA ASP A 41 6.42 4.15 12.28
C ASP A 41 5.32 4.70 11.32
N GLY A 42 4.11 4.91 11.85
CA GLY A 42 2.99 5.38 11.03
C GLY A 42 2.61 4.42 9.90
N CYS A 43 2.91 3.12 10.02
CA CYS A 43 2.67 2.14 8.97
C CYS A 43 1.16 1.93 8.71
N ILE A 44 0.70 2.39 7.54
CA ILE A 44 -0.68 2.19 7.06
C ILE A 44 -0.75 1.03 6.06
N LYS A 45 0.12 1.04 5.04
CA LYS A 45 0.16 0.01 4.00
C LYS A 45 1.58 -0.20 3.49
N VAL A 46 2.02 -1.46 3.58
CA VAL A 46 3.24 -1.95 2.93
C VAL A 46 2.90 -2.41 1.51
N VAL A 47 3.73 -2.05 0.54
CA VAL A 47 3.67 -2.56 -0.84
C VAL A 47 5.04 -3.09 -1.22
N MET A 48 5.13 -4.39 -1.51
CA MET A 48 6.37 -5.04 -1.90
C MET A 48 6.55 -5.02 -3.42
N ARG A 49 7.73 -4.58 -3.87
CA ARG A 49 8.12 -4.53 -5.29
C ARG A 49 9.15 -5.64 -5.54
N PRO A 50 8.85 -6.63 -6.41
CA PRO A 50 9.72 -7.79 -6.64
C PRO A 50 11.03 -7.47 -7.40
N HIS A 51 11.14 -6.28 -7.96
CA HIS A 51 12.30 -5.80 -8.72
C HIS A 51 12.80 -4.45 -8.19
N GLY A 52 12.46 -4.12 -6.94
CA GLY A 52 12.83 -2.88 -6.26
C GLY A 52 14.17 -3.00 -5.55
#